data_AF-A0A318HSI2-F1
#
_entry.id   AF-A0A318HSI2-F1
#
_cell.length_a   1.000
_cell.length_b   1.000
_cell.length_c   1.000
_cell.angle_alpha   90.00
_cell.angle_beta   90.00
_cell.angle_gamma   90.00
#
_symmetry.space_group_name_H-M   'P 1'
#
loop_
_entity.id
_entity.type
_entity.pdbx_description
1 polymer ?
#
loop_
_entity_poly.entity_id
_entity_poly.type
_entity_poly.pdbx_seq_one_letter_code
_entity_poly.pdbx_strand_id
1 'polypeptide(L)'
;MRANLGLHTKGELNHLFEKYYEALVFFANRFLPLRDECEDIVQDVFVGLLENKKTFPDEISTKAFLYKAVRNKCYNVIKHNGVKDKYAAHVVHSLEDDNYFLKQVLEEEIVRQLHKAIETLPEQKKAIIRLSLKGLKNNEIAEELGIKLQTVKTLKSQSYKILRAEFKELGVVISFLIA
;
A
#
# COMPACT_ATOMS: atom_id res chain seq x y z
N MET A 1 14.66 20.23 12.89
CA MET A 1 15.82 19.32 12.92
C MET A 1 15.41 18.03 12.23
N ARG A 2 15.70 17.88 10.93
CA ARG A 2 15.29 16.69 10.15
C ARG A 2 16.28 15.57 10.46
N ALA A 3 15.83 14.53 11.16
CA ALA A 3 16.64 13.35 11.40
C ALA A 3 16.81 12.62 10.06
N ASN A 4 18.04 12.56 9.56
CA ASN A 4 18.38 11.67 8.45
C ASN A 4 17.99 10.25 8.87
N LEU A 5 17.12 9.59 8.11
CA LEU A 5 16.93 8.14 8.20
C LEU A 5 18.13 7.51 7.48
N GLY A 6 19.27 7.52 8.16
CA GLY A 6 20.45 6.81 7.72
C GLY A 6 20.17 5.32 7.83
N LEU A 7 20.09 4.60 6.71
CA LEU A 7 20.05 3.14 6.71
C LEU A 7 21.47 2.63 6.99
N HIS A 8 21.91 2.71 8.25
CA HIS A 8 23.27 2.33 8.64
C HIS A 8 23.30 0.95 9.30
N THR A 9 22.17 0.47 9.79
CA THR A 9 22.07 -0.81 10.50
C THR A 9 21.09 -1.76 9.81
N LYS A 10 21.39 -3.07 9.89
CA LYS A 10 20.49 -4.14 9.44
C LYS A 10 19.09 -4.02 10.08
N GLY A 11 19.00 -3.47 11.30
CA GLY A 11 17.75 -3.25 12.01
C GLY A 11 16.85 -2.19 11.37
N GLU A 12 17.41 -1.06 10.91
CA GLU A 12 16.64 0.00 10.24
C GLU A 12 16.10 -0.47 8.89
N LEU A 13 16.90 -1.23 8.14
CA LEU A 13 16.45 -1.81 6.88
C LEU A 13 15.37 -2.87 7.09
N ASN A 14 15.51 -3.73 8.11
CA ASN A 14 14.47 -4.69 8.47
C ASN A 14 13.15 -3.99 8.81
N HIS A 15 13.18 -2.91 9.59
CA HIS A 15 11.98 -2.15 9.89
C HIS A 15 11.34 -1.55 8.62
N LEU A 16 12.16 -1.03 7.71
CA LEU A 16 11.68 -0.52 6.43
C LEU A 16 11.07 -1.63 5.56
N PHE A 17 11.71 -2.81 5.53
CA PHE A 17 11.24 -3.99 4.83
C PHE A 17 9.88 -4.42 5.37
N GLU A 18 9.75 -4.68 6.67
CA GLU A 18 8.48 -5.07 7.33
C GLU A 18 7.37 -4.04 7.08
N LYS A 19 7.72 -2.74 7.05
CA LYS A 19 6.76 -1.65 6.87
C LYS A 19 6.22 -1.54 5.45
N TYR A 20 7.01 -1.87 4.43
CA TYR A 20 6.71 -1.57 3.03
C TYR A 20 6.59 -2.80 2.12
N TYR A 21 7.09 -3.96 2.52
CA TYR A 21 7.20 -5.14 1.67
C TYR A 21 5.87 -5.52 1.00
N GLU A 22 4.83 -5.83 1.78
CA GLU A 22 3.52 -6.24 1.23
C GLU A 22 2.90 -5.17 0.31
N ALA A 23 3.03 -3.89 0.68
CA ALA A 23 2.50 -2.80 -0.14
C ALA A 23 3.23 -2.67 -1.49
N LEU A 24 4.55 -2.87 -1.48
CA LEU A 24 5.36 -2.85 -2.70
C LEU A 24 5.11 -4.09 -3.58
N VAL A 25 4.89 -5.27 -2.98
CA VAL A 25 4.52 -6.49 -3.73
C VAL A 25 3.16 -6.29 -4.39
N PHE A 26 2.18 -5.79 -3.65
CA PHE A 26 0.85 -5.48 -4.19
C PHE A 26 0.92 -4.41 -5.31
N PHE A 27 1.74 -3.38 -5.13
CA PHE A 27 2.00 -2.39 -6.17
C PHE A 27 2.63 -3.01 -7.43
N ALA A 28 3.63 -3.89 -7.28
CA ALA A 28 4.27 -4.60 -8.39
C ALA A 28 3.28 -5.53 -9.14
N ASN A 29 2.35 -6.16 -8.43
CA ASN A 29 1.32 -7.04 -9.01
C ASN A 29 0.36 -6.28 -9.96
N ARG A 30 0.31 -4.94 -9.91
CA ARG A 30 -0.43 -4.12 -10.90
C ARG A 30 0.21 -4.18 -12.30
N PHE A 31 1.49 -4.53 -12.38
CA PHE A 31 2.28 -4.54 -13.61
C PHE A 31 2.64 -5.96 -14.07
N LEU A 32 2.89 -6.87 -13.11
CA LEU A 32 3.28 -8.25 -13.37
C LEU A 32 2.25 -9.22 -12.79
N PRO A 33 1.84 -10.26 -13.54
CA PRO A 33 0.77 -11.16 -13.12
C PRO A 33 1.20 -12.20 -12.07
N LEU A 34 2.50 -12.52 -12.00
CA LEU A 34 3.02 -13.54 -11.10
C LEU A 34 3.52 -12.90 -9.80
N ARG A 35 2.93 -13.33 -8.68
CA ARG A 35 3.28 -12.82 -7.35
C ARG A 35 4.74 -13.10 -7.00
N ASP A 36 5.25 -14.29 -7.31
CA ASP A 36 6.63 -14.68 -7.02
C ASP A 36 7.63 -13.73 -7.69
N GLU A 37 7.42 -13.36 -8.97
CA GLU A 37 8.25 -12.36 -9.67
C GLU A 37 8.21 -10.98 -8.99
N CYS A 38 7.05 -10.61 -8.45
CA CYS A 38 6.90 -9.35 -7.72
C CYS A 38 7.64 -9.36 -6.38
N GLU A 39 7.57 -10.49 -5.66
CA GLU A 39 8.30 -10.69 -4.40
C GLU A 39 9.80 -10.62 -4.63
N ASP A 40 10.31 -11.27 -5.69
CA ASP A 40 11.72 -11.20 -6.09
C ASP A 40 12.15 -9.78 -6.42
N ILE A 41 11.36 -9.03 -7.21
CA ILE A 41 11.64 -7.62 -7.52
C ILE A 41 11.75 -6.76 -6.27
N VAL A 42 10.83 -6.93 -5.32
CA VAL A 42 10.85 -6.15 -4.08
C VAL A 42 12.06 -6.52 -3.24
N GLN A 43 12.38 -7.81 -3.09
CA GLN A 43 13.58 -8.25 -2.37
C GLN A 43 14.84 -7.64 -3.00
N ASP A 44 14.97 -7.71 -4.32
CA ASP A 44 16.04 -7.11 -5.11
C ASP A 44 16.22 -5.61 -4.86
N VAL A 45 15.11 -4.86 -4.73
CA VAL A 45 15.16 -3.44 -4.38
C VAL A 45 15.80 -3.28 -3.00
N PHE A 46 15.35 -4.01 -1.99
CA PHE A 46 15.89 -3.92 -0.64
C PHE A 46 17.35 -4.37 -0.52
N VAL A 47 17.75 -5.42 -1.25
CA VAL A 47 19.15 -5.83 -1.37
C VAL A 47 19.97 -4.68 -1.97
N GLY A 48 19.50 -4.06 -3.05
CA GLY A 48 20.14 -2.91 -3.65
C GLY A 48 20.24 -1.71 -2.69
N LEU A 49 19.25 -1.45 -1.84
CA LEU A 49 19.35 -0.41 -0.80
C LEU A 49 20.47 -0.71 0.18
N LEU A 50 20.59 -1.98 0.63
CA LEU A 50 21.60 -2.42 1.58
C LEU A 50 23.02 -2.29 1.00
N GLU A 51 23.23 -2.82 -0.20
CA GLU A 51 24.53 -2.83 -0.87
C GLU A 51 25.04 -1.42 -1.15
N ASN A 52 24.15 -0.54 -1.63
CA ASN A 52 24.50 0.83 -1.97
C ASN A 52 24.53 1.77 -0.76
N LYS A 53 24.21 1.28 0.45
CA LYS A 53 24.13 2.06 1.70
C LYS A 53 23.37 3.38 1.50
N LYS A 54 22.28 3.35 0.72
CA LYS A 54 21.53 4.55 0.38
C LYS A 54 20.90 5.15 1.62
N THR A 55 21.01 6.47 1.75
CA THR A 55 20.37 7.22 2.83
C THR A 55 19.37 8.21 2.24
N PHE A 56 18.34 8.52 3.03
CA PHE A 56 17.29 9.44 2.63
C PHE A 56 17.07 10.51 3.70
N PRO A 57 16.73 11.74 3.30
CA PRO A 57 16.56 12.85 4.24
C PRO A 57 15.31 12.70 5.12
N ASP A 58 14.30 11.95 4.66
CA ASP A 58 13.04 11.72 5.35
C ASP A 58 12.31 10.48 4.79
N GLU A 59 11.26 10.05 5.49
CA GLU A 59 10.45 8.89 5.11
C GLU A 59 9.75 9.05 3.77
N ILE A 60 9.36 10.28 3.39
CA ILE A 60 8.68 10.56 2.13
C ILE A 60 9.63 10.24 0.97
N SER A 61 10.88 10.69 1.09
CA SER A 61 11.94 10.45 0.10
C SER A 61 12.29 8.98 -0.01
N THR A 62 12.40 8.25 1.11
CA THR A 62 12.59 6.79 1.11
C THR A 62 11.47 6.09 0.36
N LYS A 63 10.21 6.45 0.66
CA LYS A 63 9.02 5.86 0.05
C LYS A 63 8.98 6.11 -1.45
N ALA A 64 9.15 7.37 -1.87
CA ALA A 64 9.17 7.73 -3.28
C ALA A 64 10.24 6.94 -4.05
N PHE A 65 11.41 6.75 -3.43
CA PHE A 65 12.46 5.92 -4.00
C PHE A 65 12.05 4.45 -4.13
N LEU A 66 11.50 3.84 -3.08
CA LEU A 66 11.10 2.42 -3.07
C LEU A 66 10.09 2.12 -4.19
N TYR A 67 9.00 2.89 -4.25
CA TYR A 67 7.99 2.70 -5.30
C TYR A 67 8.56 2.93 -6.70
N LYS A 68 9.44 3.92 -6.86
CA LYS A 68 10.09 4.20 -8.16
C LYS A 68 11.03 3.06 -8.56
N ALA A 69 11.80 2.53 -7.62
CA ALA A 69 12.72 1.41 -7.87
C ALA A 69 11.96 0.14 -8.27
N VAL A 70 10.86 -0.19 -7.57
CA VAL A 70 9.98 -1.32 -7.89
C VAL A 70 9.34 -1.13 -9.25
N ARG A 71 8.76 0.05 -9.53
CA ARG A 71 8.18 0.41 -10.84
C ARG A 71 9.19 0.20 -11.96
N ASN A 72 10.41 0.72 -11.80
CA ASN A 72 11.47 0.62 -12.80
C ASN A 72 11.92 -0.82 -13.04
N LYS A 73 11.99 -1.65 -11.98
CA LYS A 73 12.29 -3.08 -12.15
C LYS A 73 11.17 -3.82 -12.85
N CYS A 74 9.90 -3.57 -12.50
CA CYS A 74 8.75 -4.12 -13.22
C CYS A 74 8.78 -3.72 -14.69
N TYR A 75 9.07 -2.45 -14.99
CA TYR A 75 9.26 -1.95 -16.35
C TYR A 75 10.35 -2.70 -17.09
N ASN A 76 11.51 -2.91 -16.47
CA ASN A 76 12.62 -3.64 -17.08
C ASN A 76 12.25 -5.09 -17.39
N VAL A 77 11.54 -5.78 -16.49
CA VAL A 77 11.03 -7.14 -16.71
C VAL A 77 10.03 -7.15 -17.87
N ILE A 78 9.07 -6.24 -17.89
CA ILE A 78 8.08 -6.12 -18.98
C ILE A 78 8.76 -5.82 -20.31
N LYS A 79 9.75 -4.92 -20.34
CA LYS A 79 10.51 -4.59 -21.55
C LYS A 79 11.34 -5.78 -22.04
N HIS A 80 11.98 -6.50 -21.12
CA HIS A 80 12.77 -7.69 -21.44
C HIS A 80 11.89 -8.82 -21.97
N ASN A 81 10.72 -9.03 -21.37
CA ASN A 81 9.76 -10.06 -21.77
C ASN A 81 8.90 -9.63 -22.99
N GLY A 82 8.81 -8.32 -23.24
CA GLY A 82 7.82 -7.65 -24.10
C GLY A 82 8.36 -7.05 -25.40
N VAL A 83 9.39 -7.65 -26.01
CA VAL A 83 9.64 -7.48 -27.47
C VAL A 83 8.48 -8.06 -28.31
N LYS A 84 7.44 -8.66 -27.70
CA LYS A 84 6.42 -9.46 -28.40
C LYS A 84 4.94 -9.12 -28.21
N ASP A 85 4.51 -8.12 -27.41
CA ASP A 85 3.05 -7.95 -27.18
C ASP A 85 2.51 -6.52 -26.97
N LYS A 86 1.28 -6.26 -27.46
CA LYS A 86 0.58 -4.96 -27.37
C LYS A 86 0.22 -4.55 -25.94
N TYR A 87 0.04 -5.50 -25.03
CA TYR A 87 -0.19 -5.23 -23.61
C TYR A 87 1.01 -4.53 -22.97
N ALA A 88 2.24 -4.95 -23.32
CA ALA A 88 3.46 -4.33 -22.83
C ALA A 88 3.56 -2.86 -23.26
N ALA A 89 3.11 -2.50 -24.46
CA ALA A 89 3.11 -1.11 -24.95
C ALA A 89 2.17 -0.20 -24.13
N HIS A 90 0.98 -0.67 -23.73
CA HIS A 90 0.07 0.10 -22.87
C HIS A 90 0.62 0.28 -21.45
N VAL A 91 1.21 -0.78 -20.87
CA VAL A 91 1.81 -0.69 -19.53
C VAL A 91 3.02 0.23 -19.55
N VAL A 92 3.89 0.14 -20.56
CA VAL A 92 5.03 1.04 -20.78
C VAL A 92 4.60 2.51 -20.81
N HIS A 93 3.52 2.85 -21.53
CA HIS A 93 3.02 4.22 -21.58
C HIS A 93 2.51 4.73 -20.22
N SER A 94 1.79 3.88 -19.47
CA SER A 94 1.37 4.21 -18.09
C SER A 94 2.55 4.35 -17.10
N LEU A 95 3.68 3.73 -17.44
CA LEU A 95 4.92 3.78 -16.67
C LEU A 95 5.80 5.00 -16.99
N GLU A 96 5.42 5.84 -17.95
CA GLU A 96 6.13 7.07 -18.31
C GLU A 96 5.47 8.33 -17.71
N ASP A 97 4.23 8.23 -17.21
CA ASP A 97 3.53 9.35 -16.57
C ASP A 97 3.87 9.41 -15.06
N ASP A 98 4.61 10.44 -14.65
CA ASP A 98 5.00 10.67 -13.26
C ASP A 98 3.84 11.16 -12.37
N ASN A 99 2.84 11.84 -12.94
CA ASN A 99 1.64 12.26 -12.18
C ASN A 99 0.76 11.05 -11.88
N TYR A 100 0.59 10.15 -12.86
CA TYR A 100 -0.11 8.89 -12.65
C TYR A 100 0.59 8.03 -11.60
N PHE A 101 1.93 7.95 -11.64
CA PHE A 101 2.71 7.26 -10.62
C PHE A 101 2.51 7.85 -9.23
N LEU A 102 2.59 9.18 -9.07
CA LEU A 102 2.39 9.83 -7.78
C LEU A 102 0.98 9.53 -7.21
N LYS A 103 -0.04 9.53 -8.08
CA LYS A 103 -1.40 9.13 -7.70
C LYS A 103 -1.46 7.69 -7.21
N GLN A 104 -0.83 6.74 -7.90
CA GLN A 104 -0.81 5.34 -7.48
C GLN A 104 -0.09 5.14 -6.14
N VAL A 105 1.04 5.82 -5.92
CA VAL A 105 1.77 5.78 -4.65
C VAL A 105 0.90 6.31 -3.51
N LEU A 106 0.13 7.37 -3.77
CA LEU A 106 -0.77 7.97 -2.80
C LEU A 106 -1.99 7.08 -2.50
N GLU A 107 -2.55 6.41 -3.50
CA GLU A 107 -3.61 5.41 -3.29
C GLU A 107 -3.11 4.27 -2.40
N GLU A 108 -1.93 3.72 -2.66
CA GLU A 108 -1.31 2.67 -1.83
C GLU A 108 -1.03 3.16 -0.40
N GLU A 109 -0.66 4.42 -0.24
CA GLU A 109 -0.52 5.04 1.07
C GLU A 109 -1.83 5.03 1.86
N ILE A 110 -2.91 5.48 1.20
CA ILE A 110 -4.24 5.56 1.81
C ILE A 110 -4.70 4.15 2.21
N VAL A 111 -4.53 3.16 1.33
CA VAL A 111 -4.90 1.76 1.62
C VAL A 111 -4.08 1.21 2.79
N ARG A 112 -2.76 1.41 2.79
CA ARG A 112 -1.89 0.94 3.89
C ARG A 112 -2.26 1.58 5.22
N GLN A 113 -2.53 2.88 5.23
CA GLN A 113 -2.94 3.58 6.45
C GLN A 113 -4.34 3.13 6.91
N LEU A 114 -5.26 2.87 5.99
CA LEU A 114 -6.57 2.29 6.30
C LEU A 114 -6.43 0.93 6.99
N HIS A 115 -5.58 0.05 6.47
CA HIS A 115 -5.32 -1.24 7.10
C HIS A 115 -4.74 -1.09 8.50
N LYS A 116 -3.76 -0.19 8.68
CA LYS A 116 -3.20 0.10 10.02
C LYS A 116 -4.26 0.62 10.99
N ALA A 117 -5.11 1.54 10.55
CA ALA A 117 -6.20 2.08 11.37
C ALA A 117 -7.27 1.02 11.70
N ILE A 118 -7.49 0.03 10.82
CA ILE A 118 -8.36 -1.11 11.13
C ILE A 118 -7.75 -1.99 12.23
N GLU A 119 -6.43 -2.16 12.27
CA GLU A 119 -5.78 -2.95 13.32
C GLU A 119 -5.91 -2.35 14.72
N THR A 120 -6.11 -1.04 14.84
CA THR A 120 -6.34 -0.37 16.14
C THR A 120 -7.77 -0.53 16.65
N LEU A 121 -8.70 -1.04 15.83
CA LEU A 121 -10.07 -1.27 16.25
C LEU A 121 -10.15 -2.44 17.24
N PRO A 122 -11.05 -2.36 18.24
CA PRO A 122 -11.44 -3.53 19.05
C PRO A 122 -11.87 -4.71 18.17
N GLU A 123 -11.54 -5.93 18.58
CA GLU A 123 -11.67 -7.14 17.74
C GLU A 123 -13.04 -7.30 17.06
N GLN A 124 -14.14 -7.05 17.77
CA GLN A 124 -15.48 -7.16 17.19
C GLN A 124 -15.76 -6.10 16.10
N LYS A 125 -15.21 -4.90 16.26
CA LYS A 125 -15.29 -3.81 15.26
C LYS A 125 -14.41 -4.12 14.06
N LYS A 126 -13.19 -4.62 14.32
CA LYS A 126 -12.23 -5.07 13.29
C LYS A 126 -12.82 -6.15 12.39
N ALA A 127 -13.42 -7.18 12.98
CA ALA A 127 -14.07 -8.27 12.23
C ALA A 127 -15.18 -7.76 11.30
N ILE A 128 -16.07 -6.89 11.81
CA ILE A 128 -17.16 -6.29 11.02
C ILE A 128 -16.62 -5.47 9.84
N ILE A 129 -15.59 -4.65 10.06
CA ILE A 129 -15.01 -3.83 8.99
C ILE A 129 -14.32 -4.71 7.93
N ARG A 130 -13.56 -5.74 8.33
CA ARG A 130 -12.94 -6.68 7.40
C ARG A 130 -13.97 -7.41 6.52
N LEU A 131 -15.06 -7.91 7.10
CA LEU A 131 -16.13 -8.54 6.32
C LEU A 131 -16.83 -7.55 5.39
N SER A 132 -17.03 -6.31 5.83
CA SER A 132 -17.58 -5.26 4.96
C SER A 132 -16.65 -4.92 3.80
N LEU A 133 -15.33 -4.96 3.98
CA LEU A 133 -14.35 -4.74 2.90
C LEU A 133 -14.32 -5.90 1.90
N LYS A 134 -14.65 -7.12 2.35
CA LYS A 134 -14.89 -8.28 1.48
C LYS A 134 -16.22 -8.21 0.72
N GLY A 135 -17.01 -7.14 0.91
CA GLY A 135 -18.26 -6.89 0.18
C GLY A 135 -19.52 -7.44 0.85
N LEU A 136 -19.44 -8.02 2.04
CA LEU A 136 -20.61 -8.56 2.73
C LEU A 136 -21.57 -7.45 3.16
N LYS A 137 -22.87 -7.71 2.98
CA LYS A 137 -23.98 -6.88 3.45
C LYS A 137 -24.16 -7.06 4.96
N ASN A 138 -24.79 -6.08 5.60
CA ASN A 138 -24.91 -6.06 7.06
C ASN A 138 -25.69 -7.27 7.63
N ASN A 139 -26.63 -7.85 6.87
CA ASN A 139 -27.34 -9.08 7.24
C ASN A 139 -26.41 -10.30 7.15
N GLU A 140 -25.63 -10.42 6.08
CA GLU A 140 -24.64 -11.51 5.92
C GLU A 140 -23.58 -11.45 7.03
N ILE A 141 -23.12 -10.25 7.41
CA ILE A 141 -22.20 -10.04 8.54
C ILE A 141 -22.85 -10.44 9.87
N ALA A 142 -24.15 -10.16 10.04
CA ALA A 142 -24.88 -10.50 11.25
C ALA A 142 -24.99 -12.02 11.42
N GLU A 143 -25.29 -12.73 10.33
CA GLU A 143 -25.33 -14.18 10.25
C GLU A 143 -23.95 -14.79 10.50
N GLU A 144 -22.91 -14.33 9.79
CA GLU A 144 -21.52 -14.80 9.91
C GLU A 144 -20.98 -14.69 11.34
N LEU A 145 -21.30 -13.59 12.04
CA LEU A 145 -20.81 -13.33 13.39
C LEU A 145 -21.76 -13.79 14.50
N GLY A 146 -22.93 -14.33 14.16
CA GLY A 146 -23.94 -14.75 15.15
C GLY A 146 -24.48 -13.61 16.01
N ILE A 147 -24.56 -12.38 15.48
CA ILE A 147 -25.02 -11.19 16.22
C ILE A 147 -26.23 -10.56 15.54
N LYS A 148 -26.96 -9.70 16.27
CA LYS A 148 -28.12 -8.99 15.70
C LYS A 148 -27.69 -7.99 14.63
N LEU A 149 -28.48 -7.86 13.55
CA LEU A 149 -28.29 -6.85 12.50
C LEU A 149 -28.11 -5.43 13.06
N GLN A 150 -28.88 -5.09 14.10
CA GLN A 150 -28.76 -3.78 14.74
C GLN A 150 -27.39 -3.58 15.41
N THR A 151 -26.82 -4.64 16.00
CA THR A 151 -25.47 -4.62 16.57
C THR A 151 -24.43 -4.37 15.49
N VAL A 152 -24.54 -5.01 14.32
CA VAL A 152 -23.66 -4.75 13.16
C VAL A 152 -23.72 -3.29 12.75
N LYS A 153 -24.92 -2.72 12.55
CA LYS A 153 -25.10 -1.32 12.16
C LYS A 153 -24.47 -0.36 13.17
N THR A 154 -24.69 -0.60 14.46
CA THR A 154 -24.13 0.23 15.54
C THR A 154 -22.61 0.15 15.59
N LEU A 155 -22.04 -1.06 15.60
CA LEU A 155 -20.59 -1.25 15.66
C LEU A 155 -19.90 -0.71 14.40
N LYS A 156 -20.51 -0.86 13.23
CA LYS A 156 -20.01 -0.31 11.96
C LYS A 156 -19.98 1.22 11.99
N SER A 157 -21.07 1.86 12.43
CA SER A 157 -21.12 3.31 12.63
C SER A 157 -20.05 3.82 13.60
N GLN A 158 -19.88 3.15 14.74
CA GLN A 158 -18.82 3.50 15.70
C GLN A 158 -17.42 3.30 15.14
N SER A 159 -17.19 2.25 14.35
CA SER A 159 -15.91 1.98 13.70
C SER A 159 -15.55 3.09 12.72
N TYR A 160 -16.50 3.55 11.90
CA TYR A 160 -16.26 4.68 11.01
C TYR A 160 -15.94 5.97 11.74
N LYS A 161 -16.49 6.21 12.94
CA LYS A 161 -16.11 7.37 13.75
C LYS A 161 -14.65 7.29 14.22
N ILE A 162 -14.20 6.11 14.65
CA ILE A 162 -12.82 5.88 15.07
C ILE A 162 -11.88 6.06 13.86
N LEU A 163 -12.17 5.37 12.75
CA LEU A 163 -11.36 5.46 11.54
C LEU A 163 -11.28 6.90 11.03
N ARG A 164 -12.40 7.64 10.96
CA ARG A 164 -12.38 9.06 10.55
C ARG A 164 -11.53 9.95 11.45
N ALA A 165 -11.41 9.64 12.74
CA ALA A 165 -10.55 10.39 13.65
C ALA A 165 -9.06 10.17 13.33
N GLU A 166 -8.68 8.93 12.99
CA GLU A 166 -7.32 8.60 12.52
C GLU A 166 -6.98 9.34 11.20
N PHE A 167 -7.97 9.51 10.32
CA PHE A 167 -7.80 10.18 9.03
C PHE A 167 -7.99 11.71 9.05
N LYS A 168 -8.23 12.35 10.20
CA LYS A 168 -8.46 13.81 10.26
C LYS A 168 -7.27 14.64 9.76
N GLU A 169 -6.05 14.17 9.96
CA GLU A 169 -4.82 14.79 9.41
C GLU A 169 -4.70 14.61 7.88
N LEU A 170 -5.42 13.63 7.30
CA LEU A 170 -5.42 13.33 5.87
C LEU A 170 -6.64 13.91 5.13
N GLY A 171 -7.60 14.46 5.87
CA GLY A 171 -8.81 15.06 5.30
C GLY A 171 -8.51 16.15 4.27
N VAL A 172 -7.43 16.90 4.46
CA VAL A 172 -6.95 17.90 3.50
C VAL A 172 -6.46 17.23 2.21
N VAL A 173 -5.68 16.15 2.31
CA VAL A 173 -5.13 15.44 1.14
C VAL A 173 -6.23 14.75 0.33
N ILE A 174 -7.21 14.13 1.00
CA ILE A 174 -8.35 13.48 0.34
C ILE A 174 -9.25 14.52 -0.36
N SER A 175 -9.44 15.71 0.22
CA SER A 175 -10.20 16.78 -0.46
C SER A 175 -9.50 17.31 -1.72
N PHE A 176 -8.17 17.26 -1.79
CA PHE A 176 -7.40 17.66 -2.98
C PHE A 176 -7.43 16.62 -4.10
N LEU A 177 -7.68 15.33 -3.79
CA LEU A 177 -7.70 14.25 -4.79
C LEU A 177 -9.07 14.01 -5.44
N ILE A 178 -10.12 14.55 -4.82
CA ILE A 178 -11.51 14.46 -5.30
C ILE A 178 -11.94 15.78 -5.98
N ALA A 179 -11.04 16.77 -6.05
CA ALA A 179 -11.24 18.05 -6.73
C ALA A 179 -10.71 18.02 -8.17
#